data_AF-A0A6D1ADP7-F1
#
_entry.id   AF-A0A6D1ADP7-F1
#
_cell.length_a   1.000
_cell.length_b   1.000
_cell.length_c   1.000
_cell.angle_alpha   90.00
_cell.angle_beta   90.00
_cell.angle_gamma   90.00
#
_symmetry.space_group_name_H-M   'P 1'
#
loop_
_entity.id
_entity.type
_entity.pdbx_description
1 polymer ?
#
loop_
_entity_poly.entity_id
_entity_poly.type
_entity_poly.pdbx_seq_one_letter_code
_entity_poly.pdbx_strand_id
1 'polypeptide(L)'
;KKLNDSIYVSLTDHINFAIQRNQKGLDIKNALLWETKRLYKDEFAIGKEALVMVKNKTGVSLPEDEAGFIALHIVNAELNEEMPNIINITKVMQEILSIVKYHFKIEFNEESLHY
;
A
#
# COMPACT_ATOMS: atom_id res chain seq x y z
N LYS A 1 14.12 -8.42 -4.39
CA LYS A 1 14.93 -7.22 -4.06
C LYS A 1 15.48 -7.38 -2.63
N LYS A 2 16.61 -6.76 -2.27
CA LYS A 2 17.06 -6.73 -0.87
C LYS A 2 16.22 -5.68 -0.14
N LEU A 3 15.63 -6.04 1.00
CA LEU A 3 14.85 -5.13 1.83
C LEU A 3 15.70 -4.61 2.98
N ASN A 4 15.42 -3.39 3.42
CA ASN A 4 15.95 -2.88 4.68
C ASN A 4 15.40 -3.70 5.87
N ASP A 5 16.26 -4.13 6.78
CA ASP A 5 15.87 -4.91 7.95
C ASP A 5 14.94 -4.12 8.91
N SER A 6 14.89 -2.79 8.80
CA SER A 6 13.92 -1.96 9.53
C SER A 6 12.46 -2.32 9.21
N ILE A 7 12.21 -3.02 8.09
CA ILE A 7 10.89 -3.51 7.72
C ILE A 7 10.32 -4.48 8.77
N TYR A 8 11.16 -5.32 9.38
CA TYR A 8 10.71 -6.27 10.40
C TYR A 8 10.13 -5.54 11.61
N VAL A 9 10.73 -4.43 12.00
CA VAL A 9 10.25 -3.60 13.12
C VAL A 9 8.99 -2.85 12.70
N SER A 10 9.03 -2.14 11.58
CA SER A 10 7.93 -1.26 11.16
C SER A 10 6.66 -2.03 10.79
N LEU A 11 6.75 -3.17 10.10
CA LEU A 11 5.58 -4.01 9.82
C LEU A 11 5.02 -4.66 11.09
N THR A 12 5.88 -5.11 12.01
CA THR A 12 5.40 -5.70 13.28
C THR A 12 4.57 -4.71 14.07
N ASP A 13 5.06 -3.47 14.21
CA ASP A 13 4.34 -2.40 14.89
C ASP A 13 3.03 -2.06 14.16
N HIS A 14 3.08 -1.88 12.84
CA HIS A 14 1.91 -1.59 12.02
C HIS A 14 0.81 -2.66 12.15
N ILE A 15 1.14 -3.94 12.03
CA ILE A 15 0.18 -5.04 12.12
C ILE A 15 -0.44 -5.12 13.52
N ASN A 16 0.38 -4.95 14.56
CA ASN A 16 -0.10 -4.91 15.95
C ASN A 16 -1.15 -3.80 16.13
N PHE A 17 -0.86 -2.58 15.67
CA PHE A 17 -1.80 -1.47 15.74
C PHE A 17 -3.03 -1.67 14.85
N ALA A 18 -2.87 -2.22 13.64
CA ALA A 18 -3.97 -2.52 12.73
C ALA A 18 -4.99 -3.48 13.38
N ILE A 19 -4.52 -4.55 14.02
CA ILE A 19 -5.36 -5.50 14.75
C ILE A 19 -6.06 -4.82 15.93
N GLN A 20 -5.32 -4.06 16.75
CA GLN A 20 -5.90 -3.36 17.90
C GLN A 20 -6.98 -2.36 17.48
N ARG A 21 -6.80 -1.65 16.37
CA ARG A 21 -7.81 -0.73 15.81
C ARG A 21 -9.05 -1.47 15.36
N ASN A 22 -8.87 -2.55 14.61
CA ASN A 22 -9.99 -3.34 14.11
C ASN A 22 -10.83 -3.93 15.25
N GLN A 23 -10.19 -4.43 16.31
CA GLN A 23 -10.88 -4.93 17.51
C GLN A 23 -11.67 -3.85 18.26
N LYS A 24 -11.28 -2.57 18.13
CA LYS A 24 -12.00 -1.42 18.68
C LYS A 24 -13.11 -0.90 17.75
N GLY A 25 -13.32 -1.54 16.58
CA GLY A 25 -14.26 -1.08 15.57
C GLY A 25 -13.84 0.23 14.89
N LEU A 26 -12.55 0.56 14.89
CA LEU A 26 -12.01 1.74 14.23
C LEU A 26 -11.61 1.38 12.80
N ASP A 27 -12.45 1.78 11.84
CA ASP A 27 -12.15 1.62 10.43
C ASP A 27 -11.12 2.66 9.96
N ILE A 28 -10.07 2.19 9.28
CA ILE A 28 -9.09 3.07 8.64
C ILE A 28 -9.38 3.16 7.14
N LYS A 29 -9.11 4.33 6.57
CA LYS A 29 -9.15 4.58 5.13
C LYS A 29 -7.77 4.99 4.63
N ASN A 30 -7.36 4.35 3.54
CA ASN A 30 -6.14 4.68 2.84
C ASN A 30 -6.49 5.59 1.65
N ALA A 31 -6.18 6.88 1.79
CA ALA A 31 -6.44 7.87 0.75
C ALA A 31 -5.65 7.64 -0.56
N LEU A 32 -4.61 6.79 -0.51
CA LEU A 32 -3.76 6.45 -1.66
C LEU A 32 -3.96 5.00 -2.11
N LEU A 33 -5.06 4.34 -1.71
CA LEU A 33 -5.27 2.92 -1.99
C LEU A 33 -5.23 2.61 -3.50
N TRP A 34 -5.91 3.42 -4.31
CA TRP A 34 -5.97 3.22 -5.76
C TRP A 34 -4.62 3.47 -6.42
N GLU A 35 -3.92 4.51 -6.01
CA GLU A 35 -2.58 4.85 -6.47
C GLU A 35 -1.60 3.74 -6.09
N THR A 36 -1.70 3.21 -4.89
CA THR A 36 -0.85 2.11 -4.40
C THR A 36 -1.09 0.84 -5.23
N LYS A 37 -2.35 0.48 -5.47
CA LYS A 37 -2.72 -0.65 -6.36
C LYS A 37 -2.12 -0.52 -7.75
N ARG A 38 -2.10 0.71 -8.26
CA ARG A 38 -1.68 1.05 -9.61
C ARG A 38 -0.15 1.09 -9.77
N LEU A 39 0.53 1.78 -8.86
CA LEU A 39 1.96 2.05 -8.94
C LEU A 39 2.81 0.91 -8.38
N TYR A 40 2.29 0.18 -7.39
CA TYR A 40 3.00 -0.84 -6.63
C TYR A 40 2.21 -2.15 -6.67
N LYS A 41 1.93 -2.65 -7.87
CA LYS A 41 1.07 -3.84 -8.11
C LYS A 41 1.57 -5.07 -7.36
N ASP A 42 2.88 -5.31 -7.41
CA ASP A 42 3.51 -6.47 -6.77
C ASP A 42 3.47 -6.34 -5.24
N GLU A 43 3.84 -5.18 -4.72
CA GLU A 43 3.84 -4.90 -3.28
C GLU A 43 2.41 -4.91 -2.71
N PHE A 44 1.41 -4.45 -3.48
CA PHE A 44 0.00 -4.56 -3.12
C PHE A 44 -0.51 -6.00 -3.13
N ALA A 45 -0.09 -6.82 -4.10
CA ALA A 45 -0.40 -8.24 -4.11
C ALA A 45 0.16 -8.95 -2.87
N ILE A 46 1.41 -8.63 -2.49
CA ILE A 46 2.02 -9.10 -1.24
C ILE A 46 1.22 -8.61 -0.04
N GLY A 47 0.79 -7.34 -0.02
CA GLY A 47 -0.05 -6.77 1.03
C GLY A 47 -1.36 -7.53 1.21
N LYS A 48 -2.04 -7.91 0.12
CA LYS A 48 -3.26 -8.73 0.17
C LYS A 48 -3.01 -10.11 0.76
N GLU A 49 -1.93 -10.78 0.34
CA GLU A 49 -1.55 -12.08 0.91
C GLU A 49 -1.22 -11.94 2.41
N ALA A 50 -0.56 -10.85 2.81
CA ALA A 50 -0.30 -10.57 4.22
C ALA A 50 -1.60 -10.44 5.04
N LEU A 51 -2.68 -9.86 4.49
CA LEU A 51 -3.98 -9.83 5.17
C LEU A 51 -4.55 -11.25 5.39
N VAL A 52 -4.38 -12.15 4.41
CA VAL A 52 -4.77 -13.56 4.53
C VAL A 52 -3.96 -14.23 5.64
N MET A 53 -2.64 -14.00 5.69
CA MET A 53 -1.78 -14.52 6.75
C MET A 53 -2.19 -14.01 8.15
N VAL A 54 -2.48 -12.71 8.28
CA VAL A 54 -2.98 -12.12 9.54
C VAL A 54 -4.29 -12.77 9.98
N LYS A 55 -5.24 -12.95 9.05
CA LYS A 55 -6.51 -13.61 9.33
C LYS A 55 -6.31 -15.05 9.78
N ASN A 56 -5.46 -15.81 9.10
CA ASN A 56 -5.17 -17.20 9.45
C ASN A 56 -4.49 -17.32 10.82
N LYS A 57 -3.65 -16.35 11.20
CA LYS A 57 -2.88 -16.37 12.44
C LYS A 57 -3.68 -15.88 13.66
N THR A 58 -4.55 -14.90 13.46
CA THR A 58 -5.19 -14.14 14.56
C THR A 58 -6.71 -14.21 14.56
N GLY A 59 -7.32 -14.69 13.48
CA GLY A 59 -8.78 -14.67 13.26
C GLY A 59 -9.34 -13.31 12.84
N VAL A 60 -8.52 -12.25 12.85
CA VAL A 60 -8.96 -10.88 12.54
C VAL A 60 -8.92 -10.62 11.05
N SER A 61 -10.03 -10.15 10.48
CA SER A 61 -10.12 -9.76 9.07
C SER A 61 -9.91 -8.25 8.94
N LEU A 62 -8.73 -7.85 8.49
CA LEU A 62 -8.39 -6.45 8.23
C LEU A 62 -8.96 -5.97 6.88
N PRO A 63 -9.31 -4.67 6.75
CA PRO A 63 -9.81 -4.11 5.51
C PRO A 63 -8.71 -4.04 4.43
N GLU A 64 -9.10 -3.96 3.17
CA GLU A 64 -8.17 -3.84 2.03
C GLU A 64 -7.27 -2.60 2.12
N ASP A 65 -7.75 -1.54 2.78
CA ASP A 65 -6.96 -0.35 3.09
C ASP A 65 -5.60 -0.68 3.76
N GLU A 66 -5.56 -1.72 4.61
CA GLU A 66 -4.33 -2.18 5.27
C GLU A 66 -3.37 -2.90 4.30
N ALA A 67 -3.88 -3.56 3.24
CA ALA A 67 -3.01 -4.08 2.18
C ALA A 67 -2.26 -2.94 1.47
N GLY A 68 -2.92 -1.78 1.31
CA GLY A 68 -2.27 -0.58 0.79
C GLY A 68 -1.18 -0.06 1.72
N PHE A 69 -1.42 -0.02 3.03
CA PHE A 69 -0.37 0.41 3.97
C PHE A 69 0.82 -0.56 4.03
N ILE A 70 0.56 -1.87 4.02
CA ILE A 70 1.61 -2.90 3.97
C ILE A 70 2.45 -2.75 2.70
N ALA A 71 1.82 -2.51 1.55
CA ALA A 71 2.53 -2.26 0.31
C ALA A 71 3.50 -1.06 0.42
N LEU A 72 3.05 0.05 1.01
CA LEU A 72 3.91 1.23 1.21
C LEU A 72 5.08 0.96 2.18
N HIS A 73 4.88 0.12 3.20
CA HIS A 73 5.98 -0.34 4.06
C HIS A 73 7.02 -1.16 3.30
N ILE A 74 6.60 -1.99 2.34
CA ILE A 74 7.50 -2.77 1.48
C ILE A 74 8.28 -1.82 0.56
N VAL A 75 7.60 -0.91 -0.13
CA VAL A 75 8.23 0.10 -1.02
C VAL A 75 9.25 0.94 -0.26
N ASN A 76 8.92 1.38 0.95
CA ASN A 76 9.85 2.07 1.84
C ASN A 76 11.13 1.24 2.04
N ALA A 77 10.99 -0.02 2.44
CA ALA A 77 12.11 -0.90 2.71
C ALA A 77 12.95 -1.23 1.46
N GLU A 78 12.35 -1.21 0.27
CA GLU A 78 13.07 -1.37 -0.99
C GLU A 78 13.90 -0.14 -1.36
N LEU A 79 13.36 1.05 -1.10
CA LEU A 79 13.99 2.32 -1.45
C LEU A 79 14.96 2.82 -0.38
N ASN A 80 14.96 2.22 0.83
CA ASN A 80 15.69 2.69 2.00
C ASN A 80 15.34 4.16 2.35
N GLU A 81 14.05 4.47 2.27
CA GLU A 81 13.51 5.82 2.48
C GLU A 81 12.70 5.90 3.77
N GLU A 82 12.10 7.06 4.08
CA GLU A 82 11.14 7.18 5.17
C GLU A 82 9.69 7.18 4.66
N MET A 83 8.74 6.68 5.46
CA MET A 83 7.32 6.63 5.09
C MET A 83 6.75 7.98 4.61
N PRO A 84 7.05 9.13 5.25
CA PRO A 84 6.59 10.43 4.75
C PRO A 84 7.08 10.72 3.33
N ASN A 85 8.31 10.31 2.99
CA ASN A 85 8.86 10.52 1.66
C ASN A 85 8.16 9.65 0.62
N ILE A 86 7.92 8.36 0.92
CA ILE A 86 7.17 7.46 0.04
C ILE A 86 5.75 7.98 -0.24
N ILE A 87 5.06 8.48 0.78
CA ILE A 87 3.74 9.08 0.63
C ILE A 87 3.80 10.30 -0.29
N ASN A 88 4.79 11.17 -0.12
CA ASN A 88 4.96 12.35 -0.97
C ASN A 88 5.28 11.98 -2.43
N ILE A 89 6.17 11.02 -2.66
CA ILE A 89 6.49 10.51 -4.00
C ILE A 89 5.20 10.00 -4.67
N THR A 90 4.43 9.18 -3.95
CA THR A 90 3.19 8.59 -4.45
C THR A 90 2.15 9.67 -4.80
N LYS A 91 2.03 10.73 -3.98
CA LYS A 91 1.17 11.88 -4.26
C LYS A 91 1.61 12.68 -5.48
N VAL A 92 2.91 12.99 -5.60
CA VAL A 92 3.43 13.71 -6.77
C VAL A 92 3.20 12.89 -8.05
N MET A 93 3.38 11.56 -7.99
CA MET A 93 3.05 10.68 -9.12
C MET A 93 1.56 10.73 -9.47
N GLN A 94 0.67 10.73 -8.48
CA GLN A 94 -0.77 10.88 -8.68
C GLN A 94 -1.12 12.22 -9.38
N GLU A 95 -0.50 13.32 -8.96
CA GLU A 95 -0.70 14.64 -9.54
C GLU A 95 -0.24 14.69 -11.01
N ILE A 96 0.96 14.15 -11.30
CA ILE A 96 1.49 14.08 -12.67
C ILE A 96 0.56 13.24 -13.57
N LEU A 97 0.14 12.05 -13.10
CA LEU A 97 -0.77 11.19 -13.85
C LEU A 97 -2.13 11.88 -14.10
N SER A 98 -2.61 12.66 -13.13
CA SER A 98 -3.85 13.44 -13.27
C SER A 98 -3.71 14.53 -14.33
N ILE A 99 -2.57 15.23 -14.40
CA ILE A 99 -2.27 16.22 -15.44
C ILE A 99 -2.26 15.57 -16.82
N VAL A 100 -1.54 14.45 -16.97
CA VAL A 100 -1.48 13.70 -18.25
C VAL A 100 -2.88 13.27 -18.68
N LYS A 101 -3.64 12.66 -17.77
CA LYS A 101 -5.02 12.21 -18.01
C LYS A 101 -5.89 13.36 -18.54
N TYR A 102 -5.87 14.50 -17.86
CA TYR A 102 -6.68 15.65 -18.20
C TYR A 102 -6.26 16.30 -19.51
N HIS A 103 -4.95 16.44 -19.74
CA HIS A 103 -4.40 17.06 -20.93
C HIS A 103 -4.74 16.27 -22.21
N PHE A 104 -4.57 14.95 -22.16
CA PHE A 104 -4.79 14.08 -23.32
C PHE A 104 -6.24 13.57 -23.44
N LYS A 105 -7.10 13.82 -22.43
CA LYS A 105 -8.48 13.30 -22.36
C LYS A 105 -8.57 11.78 -22.53
N ILE A 106 -7.57 11.08 -22.01
CA ILE A 106 -7.50 9.61 -22.05
C ILE A 106 -7.87 9.02 -20.69
N GLU A 107 -8.32 7.78 -20.69
CA GLU A 107 -8.35 6.95 -19.50
C GLU A 107 -7.19 5.97 -19.57
N PHE A 108 -6.50 5.74 -18.45
CA PHE A 108 -5.47 4.73 -18.39
C PHE A 108 -6.14 3.36 -18.27
N ASN A 109 -6.03 2.53 -19.32
CA ASN A 109 -6.51 1.15 -19.30
C ASN A 109 -5.36 0.20 -18.92
N GLU A 110 -5.25 -0.08 -17.63
CA GLU A 110 -4.09 -0.77 -17.05
C GLU A 110 -4.30 -2.28 -16.84
N GLU A 111 -5.48 -2.77 -17.21
CA GLU A 111 -5.75 -4.20 -17.41
C GLU A 111 -5.53 -4.62 -18.88
N SER A 112 -5.26 -3.66 -19.78
CA SER A 112 -4.86 -3.98 -21.14
C SER A 112 -3.47 -4.61 -21.14
N LEU A 113 -3.32 -5.70 -21.91
CA LEU A 113 -2.12 -6.55 -22.06
C LEU A 113 -0.82 -5.82 -22.48
N HIS A 114 -0.82 -4.49 -22.57
CA HIS A 114 0.26 -3.68 -23.12
C HIS A 114 1.03 -2.84 -22.09
N TYR A 115 0.92 -3.14 -20.79
CA TYR A 115 1.78 -2.55 -19.75
C TYR A 115 2.48 -3.63 -18.91
#